data_AF-A0A5C6MII7-F1
#
_entry.id   AF-A0A5C6MII7-F1
#
_cell.length_a   1.000
_cell.length_b   1.000
_cell.length_c   1.000
_cell.angle_alpha   90.00
_cell.angle_beta   90.00
_cell.angle_gamma   90.00
#
_symmetry.space_group_name_H-M   'P 1'
#
loop_
_entity.id
_entity.type
_entity.pdbx_description
1 polymer ?
#
loop_
_entity_poly.entity_id
_entity_poly.type
_entity_poly.pdbx_seq_one_letter_code
_entity_poly.pdbx_strand_id
1 'polypeptide(L)'
;MSSTVFSHCFMFSIQHYRRSAEDLTVWKLLFIFDGLDESRFSLDLNKHQLISDVTSIVSWRAPGELIQGNLLPSALIWITSRPAAAYQIPPSCVDRITEVRGFTDSQKEEYFRRRFSDEDLSKRIISHIKASRSLHIMCLIPVFAWITAIVLEDMMTRDQRGELPQTLTDLYSHFLRVQIKRKKQKYGGKQRPEELTEGDIE
;
A
#
# COMPACT_ATOMS: atom_id res chain seq x y z
N MET A 1 6.37 -17.00 -1.15
CA MET A 1 5.71 -15.94 -1.93
C MET A 1 6.31 -14.62 -1.47
N SER A 2 7.18 -14.02 -2.27
CA SER A 2 7.86 -12.77 -1.93
C SER A 2 6.89 -11.62 -2.17
N SER A 3 6.17 -11.19 -1.14
CA SER A 3 5.39 -9.94 -1.21
C SER A 3 6.35 -8.77 -1.02
N THR A 4 7.23 -8.59 -1.99
CA THR A 4 8.10 -7.41 -2.08
C THR A 4 7.28 -6.30 -2.73
N VAL A 5 7.00 -5.25 -1.98
CA VAL A 5 6.43 -4.01 -2.54
C VAL A 5 7.61 -3.27 -3.15
N PHE A 6 7.66 -3.17 -4.48
CA PHE A 6 8.66 -2.33 -5.12
C PHE A 6 8.12 -0.89 -5.14
N SER A 7 8.95 0.10 -4.83
CA SER A 7 8.58 1.51 -4.93
C SER A 7 9.58 2.14 -5.89
N HIS A 8 9.23 2.19 -7.17
CA HIS A 8 10.11 2.66 -8.22
C HIS A 8 10.25 4.19 -8.17
N CYS A 9 11.22 4.68 -7.41
CA CYS A 9 11.50 6.11 -7.39
C CYS A 9 12.26 6.52 -8.66
N PHE A 10 11.53 6.88 -9.70
CA PHE A 10 12.04 7.61 -10.85
C PHE A 10 12.58 8.98 -10.39
N MET A 11 13.68 9.45 -10.97
CA MET A 11 14.25 10.77 -10.66
C MET A 11 14.85 11.35 -11.93
N PHE A 12 14.02 12.07 -12.69
CA PHE A 12 14.48 12.76 -13.89
C PHE A 12 15.55 13.80 -13.53
N SER A 13 16.78 13.59 -13.99
CA SER A 13 17.73 14.69 -14.17
C SER A 13 18.48 14.48 -15.47
N ILE A 14 17.75 14.62 -16.59
CA ILE A 14 18.41 14.86 -17.86
C ILE A 14 18.61 16.37 -18.01
N GLN A 15 19.83 16.80 -17.69
CA GLN A 15 20.42 17.98 -18.32
C GLN A 15 20.69 17.65 -19.79
N HIS A 16 19.68 17.74 -20.65
CA HIS A 16 19.91 18.02 -22.06
C HIS A 16 19.12 19.25 -22.45
N TYR A 17 19.86 20.36 -22.40
CA TYR A 17 19.55 21.62 -23.02
C TYR A 17 19.25 21.43 -24.51
N ARG A 18 17.98 21.61 -24.92
CA ARG A 18 17.62 22.22 -26.21
C ARG A 18 16.18 22.75 -26.17
N ARG A 19 16.05 24.07 -26.36
CA ARG A 19 14.84 24.92 -26.53
C ARG A 19 13.71 24.26 -27.36
N SER A 20 12.42 24.58 -27.24
CA SER A 20 11.68 25.71 -26.65
C SER A 20 10.29 25.25 -26.19
N ALA A 21 9.90 25.65 -24.98
CA ALA A 21 8.52 25.74 -24.50
C ALA A 21 8.50 26.84 -23.43
N GLU A 22 8.62 28.08 -23.87
CA GLU A 22 8.40 29.30 -23.09
C GLU A 22 6.89 29.32 -22.77
N ASP A 23 6.38 28.84 -21.63
CA ASP A 23 6.41 29.50 -20.33
C ASP A 23 5.99 28.55 -19.16
N LEU A 24 6.61 27.36 -19.03
CA LEU A 24 6.52 26.54 -17.79
C LEU A 24 7.83 26.48 -16.99
N THR A 25 8.83 27.25 -17.41
CA THR A 25 10.21 27.26 -16.93
C THR A 25 10.40 27.75 -15.48
N VAL A 26 9.31 28.15 -14.81
CA VAL A 26 9.34 28.68 -13.43
C VAL A 26 9.08 27.61 -12.36
N TRP A 27 8.47 26.47 -12.72
CA TRP A 27 8.01 25.48 -11.73
C TRP A 27 8.66 24.10 -11.93
N LYS A 28 9.27 23.58 -10.87
CA LYS A 28 9.66 22.15 -10.80
C LYS A 28 8.42 21.33 -10.47
N LEU A 29 7.88 20.63 -11.46
CA LEU A 29 6.72 19.75 -11.30
C LEU A 29 7.16 18.35 -10.86
N LEU A 30 6.44 17.76 -9.90
CA LEU A 30 6.59 16.37 -9.47
C LEU A 30 5.24 15.64 -9.61
N PHE A 31 5.22 14.57 -10.40
CA PHE A 31 4.08 13.67 -10.54
C PHE A 31 4.33 12.40 -9.73
N ILE A 32 3.34 11.98 -8.94
CA ILE A 32 3.39 10.74 -8.16
C ILE A 32 2.30 9.81 -8.68
N PHE A 33 2.72 8.71 -9.32
CA PHE A 33 1.84 7.63 -9.76
C PHE A 33 1.88 6.52 -8.72
N ASP A 34 0.88 6.48 -7.83
CA ASP A 34 0.76 5.43 -6.84
C ASP A 34 -0.02 4.24 -7.43
N GLY A 35 0.57 3.04 -7.39
CA GLY A 35 -0.08 1.80 -7.84
C GLY A 35 -0.23 1.68 -9.35
N LEU A 36 0.86 1.84 -10.11
CA LEU A 36 0.84 1.73 -11.59
C LEU A 36 0.19 0.41 -12.07
N ASP A 37 0.38 -0.67 -11.31
CA ASP A 37 -0.16 -2.00 -11.60
C ASP A 37 -1.67 -2.16 -11.39
N GLU A 38 -2.30 -1.22 -10.68
CA GLU A 38 -3.76 -1.16 -10.53
C GLU A 38 -4.40 -0.34 -11.65
N SER A 39 -3.57 0.40 -12.38
CA SER A 39 -4.03 1.20 -13.50
C SER A 39 -4.41 0.30 -14.67
N ARG A 40 -5.57 0.57 -15.29
CA ARG A 40 -6.00 -0.13 -16.51
C ARG A 40 -5.37 0.47 -17.77
N PHE A 41 -4.42 1.39 -17.63
CA PHE A 41 -3.80 2.04 -18.77
C PHE A 41 -2.84 1.06 -19.45
N SER A 42 -3.05 0.78 -20.73
CA SER A 42 -2.05 0.07 -21.53
C SER A 42 -0.88 1.03 -21.77
N LEU A 43 0.17 0.91 -20.97
CA LEU A 43 1.46 1.57 -21.18
C LEU A 43 2.16 0.86 -22.34
N ASP A 44 1.63 1.03 -23.55
CA ASP A 44 2.24 0.48 -24.76
C ASP A 44 3.38 1.39 -25.22
N LEU A 45 4.39 1.51 -24.34
CA LEU A 45 5.52 2.43 -24.46
C LEU A 45 6.50 2.03 -25.59
N ASN A 46 6.26 0.90 -26.25
CA ASN A 46 7.02 0.44 -27.41
C ASN A 46 6.48 0.99 -28.75
N LYS A 47 5.33 1.66 -28.76
CA LYS A 47 4.80 2.29 -29.97
C LYS A 47 5.38 3.69 -30.13
N HIS A 48 6.41 3.80 -30.97
CA HIS A 48 6.92 5.08 -31.47
C HIS A 48 5.85 5.76 -32.36
N GLN A 49 4.99 6.59 -31.78
CA GLN A 49 4.26 7.61 -32.52
C GLN A 49 4.55 8.95 -31.86
N LEU A 50 5.34 9.79 -32.55
CA LEU A 50 5.64 11.14 -32.13
C LEU A 50 4.33 11.95 -32.07
N ILE A 51 3.88 12.30 -30.87
CA ILE A 51 2.76 13.21 -30.70
C ILE A 51 3.30 14.63 -30.77
N SER A 52 2.93 15.35 -31.82
CA SER A 52 3.39 16.72 -32.12
C SER A 52 2.54 17.83 -31.48
N ASP A 53 1.39 17.50 -30.88
CA ASP A 53 0.47 18.49 -30.30
C ASP A 53 -0.11 18.04 -28.95
N VAL A 54 0.22 18.78 -27.88
CA VAL A 54 -0.25 18.55 -26.50
C VAL A 54 -1.76 18.59 -26.39
N THR A 55 -2.43 19.41 -27.22
CA THR A 55 -3.89 19.58 -27.25
C THR A 55 -4.61 18.36 -27.84
N SER A 56 -3.89 17.48 -28.54
CA SER A 56 -4.43 16.28 -29.20
C SER A 56 -4.24 14.98 -28.40
N ILE A 57 -3.56 15.04 -27.25
CA ILE A 57 -3.30 13.86 -26.42
C ILE A 57 -4.63 13.39 -25.81
N VAL A 58 -5.07 12.20 -26.22
CA VAL A 58 -6.20 11.53 -25.59
C VAL A 58 -5.83 11.23 -24.13
N SER A 59 -6.73 11.56 -23.19
CA SER A 59 -6.53 11.43 -21.73
C SER A 59 -5.87 10.11 -21.27
N TRP A 60 -6.15 8.99 -21.95
CA TRP A 60 -5.56 7.69 -21.61
C TRP A 60 -4.08 7.53 -21.99
N ARG A 61 -3.57 8.29 -22.96
CA ARG A 61 -2.16 8.25 -23.43
C ARG A 61 -1.24 9.19 -22.64
N ALA A 62 -1.80 10.18 -21.95
CA ALA A 62 -1.05 11.19 -21.22
C ALA A 62 -0.02 10.62 -20.22
N PRO A 63 -0.30 9.55 -19.44
CA PRO A 63 0.69 8.99 -18.53
C PRO A 63 1.91 8.41 -19.25
N GLY A 64 1.72 7.76 -20.40
CA GLY A 64 2.82 7.17 -21.16
C GLY A 64 3.73 8.23 -21.79
N GLU A 65 3.15 9.26 -22.39
CA GLU A 65 3.89 10.40 -22.95
C GLU A 65 4.63 11.21 -21.88
N LEU A 66 4.07 11.28 -20.67
CA LEU A 66 4.73 11.91 -19.54
C LEU A 66 5.93 11.06 -19.08
N ILE A 67 5.76 9.74 -18.94
CA ILE A 67 6.84 8.81 -18.55
C ILE A 67 7.97 8.79 -19.60
N GLN A 68 7.64 8.87 -20.89
CA GLN A 68 8.64 8.98 -21.96
C GLN A 68 9.32 10.36 -22.02
N GLY A 69 8.75 11.38 -21.39
CA GLY A 69 9.27 12.75 -21.40
C GLY A 69 8.86 13.57 -22.63
N ASN A 70 7.93 13.09 -23.45
CA ASN A 70 7.45 13.80 -24.64
C ASN A 70 6.50 14.97 -24.28
N LEU A 71 5.79 14.86 -23.16
CA LEU A 71 4.80 15.86 -22.72
C LEU A 71 5.39 16.98 -21.87
N LEU A 72 6.12 16.64 -20.81
CA LEU A 72 6.79 17.59 -19.90
C LEU A 72 8.22 17.11 -19.62
N PRO A 73 9.18 17.44 -20.51
CA PRO A 73 10.55 16.90 -20.43
C PRO A 73 11.30 17.28 -19.15
N SER A 74 10.87 18.33 -18.46
CA SER A 74 11.48 18.83 -17.21
C SER A 74 10.76 18.37 -15.94
N ALA A 75 9.70 17.56 -16.04
CA ALA A 75 8.97 17.08 -14.89
C ALA A 75 9.69 15.93 -14.17
N LEU A 76 9.58 15.90 -12.85
CA LEU A 76 9.95 14.77 -12.03
C LEU A 76 8.76 13.81 -11.93
N ILE A 77 9.03 12.51 -11.92
CA ILE A 77 8.01 11.48 -11.82
C ILE A 77 8.47 10.52 -10.72
N TRP A 78 7.56 10.10 -9.84
CA TRP A 78 7.73 9.01 -8.88
C TRP A 78 6.65 7.99 -9.15
N ILE A 79 6.99 6.70 -9.24
CA ILE A 79 6.01 5.64 -9.50
C ILE A 79 6.11 4.53 -8.45
N THR A 80 5.01 4.18 -7.79
CA THR A 80 4.97 2.96 -6.98
C THR A 80 4.30 1.86 -7.80
N SER A 81 4.86 0.66 -7.76
CA SER A 81 4.28 -0.46 -8.51
C SER A 81 4.80 -1.80 -8.03
N ARG A 82 3.96 -2.83 -8.08
CA ARG A 82 4.43 -4.21 -7.94
C ARG A 82 5.53 -4.52 -8.98
N PRO A 83 6.53 -5.34 -8.63
CA PRO A 83 7.64 -5.67 -9.52
C PRO A 83 7.16 -6.28 -10.84
N ALA A 84 6.07 -7.04 -10.79
CA ALA A 84 5.45 -7.66 -11.96
C ALA A 84 4.80 -6.65 -12.93
N ALA A 85 4.74 -5.36 -12.64
CA ALA A 85 4.25 -4.36 -13.59
C ALA A 85 5.31 -3.30 -13.92
N ALA A 86 6.37 -3.22 -13.12
CA ALA A 86 7.46 -2.27 -13.35
C ALA A 86 8.21 -2.51 -14.66
N TYR A 87 8.23 -3.75 -15.18
CA TYR A 87 8.84 -4.06 -16.48
C TYR A 87 8.14 -3.38 -17.66
N GLN A 88 6.92 -2.87 -17.47
CA GLN A 88 6.20 -2.12 -18.51
C GLN A 88 6.90 -0.79 -18.84
N ILE A 89 7.76 -0.31 -17.93
CA ILE A 89 8.49 0.94 -18.09
C ILE A 89 9.83 0.64 -18.78
N PRO A 90 10.12 1.25 -19.95
CA PRO A 90 11.40 1.08 -20.62
C PRO A 90 12.56 1.46 -19.70
N PRO A 91 13.65 0.67 -19.64
CA PRO A 91 14.83 1.01 -18.85
C PRO A 91 15.44 2.38 -19.21
N SER A 92 15.27 2.83 -20.45
CA SER A 92 15.69 4.16 -20.92
C SER A 92 14.97 5.32 -20.22
N CYS A 93 13.80 5.07 -19.62
CA CYS A 93 13.01 6.05 -18.89
C CYS A 93 13.26 5.97 -17.36
N VAL A 94 14.22 5.16 -16.91
CA VAL A 94 14.45 4.87 -15.48
C VAL A 94 15.82 5.38 -15.04
N ASP A 95 15.86 6.44 -14.22
CA ASP A 95 17.12 6.91 -13.61
C ASP A 95 17.49 6.15 -12.34
N ARG A 96 16.48 5.80 -11.53
CA ARG A 96 16.69 5.16 -10.23
C ARG A 96 15.58 4.16 -9.93
N ILE A 97 15.97 3.07 -9.27
CA ILE A 97 15.06 2.06 -8.75
C ILE A 97 15.33 1.89 -7.26
N THR A 98 14.25 1.86 -6.48
CA THR A 98 14.30 1.57 -5.05
C THR A 98 13.41 0.36 -4.74
N GLU A 99 13.95 -0.61 -4.01
CA GLU A 99 13.18 -1.75 -3.53
C GLU A 99 12.77 -1.49 -2.07
N VAL A 100 11.46 -1.56 -1.77
CA VAL A 100 10.98 -1.44 -0.38
C VAL A 100 10.88 -2.83 0.23
N ARG A 101 11.85 -3.16 1.08
CA ARG A 101 12.02 -4.49 1.67
C ARG A 101 11.27 -4.73 2.99
N GLY A 102 10.48 -3.74 3.45
CA GLY A 102 9.76 -3.82 4.71
C GLY A 102 10.65 -3.55 5.93
N PHE A 103 10.32 -4.15 7.07
CA PHE A 103 11.01 -3.97 8.34
C PHE A 103 12.22 -4.90 8.50
N THR A 104 13.30 -4.33 9.02
CA THR A 104 14.38 -5.08 9.69
C THR A 104 13.90 -5.60 11.06
N ASP A 105 14.63 -6.53 11.66
CA ASP A 105 14.26 -7.07 12.97
C ASP A 105 14.20 -6.00 14.07
N SER A 106 15.13 -5.04 14.07
CA SER A 106 15.11 -3.92 15.02
C SER A 106 13.91 -2.99 14.79
N GLN A 107 13.59 -2.67 13.53
CA GLN A 107 12.41 -1.88 13.19
C GLN A 107 11.09 -2.58 13.53
N LYS A 108 11.04 -3.90 13.36
CA LYS A 108 9.88 -4.73 13.74
C LYS A 108 9.67 -4.69 15.25
N GLU A 109 10.72 -4.87 16.05
CA GLU A 109 10.63 -4.74 17.51
C GLU A 109 10.23 -3.33 17.94
N GLU A 110 10.81 -2.30 17.30
CA GLU A 110 10.45 -0.90 17.52
C GLU A 110 8.98 -0.64 17.24
N TYR A 111 8.47 -1.17 16.13
CA TYR A 111 7.08 -1.04 15.72
C TYR A 111 6.13 -1.56 16.81
N PHE A 112 6.33 -2.81 17.26
CA PHE A 112 5.47 -3.39 18.29
C PHE A 112 5.61 -2.70 19.64
N ARG A 113 6.82 -2.26 20.00
CA ARG A 113 7.05 -1.51 21.25
C ARG A 113 6.33 -0.17 21.26
N ARG A 114 6.39 0.59 20.16
CA ARG A 114 5.70 1.89 20.03
C ARG A 114 4.19 1.75 19.89
N ARG A 115 3.71 0.62 19.36
CA ARG A 115 2.29 0.42 19.07
C ARG A 115 1.42 0.20 20.32
N PHE A 116 2.00 -0.30 21.41
CA PHE A 116 1.28 -0.60 22.65
C PHE A 116 1.80 0.27 23.79
N SER A 117 0.89 0.97 24.47
CA SER A 117 1.25 1.78 25.65
C SER A 117 1.60 0.92 26.88
N ASP A 118 1.06 -0.30 26.93
CA ASP A 118 1.37 -1.28 27.97
C ASP A 118 2.67 -2.02 27.62
N GLU A 119 3.72 -1.77 28.39
CA GLU A 119 5.03 -2.37 28.17
C GLU A 119 5.00 -3.90 28.30
N ASP A 120 4.25 -4.45 29.25
CA ASP A 120 4.23 -5.89 29.51
C ASP A 120 3.47 -6.62 28.41
N LEU A 121 2.36 -6.03 27.93
CA LEU A 121 1.68 -6.50 26.72
C LEU A 121 2.63 -6.45 25.51
N SER A 122 3.37 -5.36 25.33
CA SER A 122 4.32 -5.21 24.22
C SER A 122 5.41 -6.29 24.26
N LYS A 123 5.98 -6.56 25.44
CA LYS A 123 7.03 -7.58 25.65
C LYS A 123 6.49 -8.99 25.34
N ARG A 124 5.28 -9.31 25.81
CA ARG A 124 4.61 -10.60 25.52
C ARG A 124 4.34 -10.79 24.03
N ILE A 125 3.85 -9.75 23.35
CA ILE A 125 3.59 -9.79 21.90
C ILE A 125 4.90 -10.01 21.12
N ILE A 126 5.94 -9.22 21.42
CA ILE A 126 7.26 -9.37 20.78
C ILE A 126 7.82 -10.77 21.02
N SER A 127 7.74 -11.27 22.26
CA SER A 127 8.19 -12.62 22.60
C SER A 127 7.46 -13.70 21.80
N HIS A 128 6.14 -13.59 21.66
CA HIS A 128 5.35 -14.55 20.89
C HIS A 128 5.70 -14.51 19.39
N ILE A 129 5.88 -13.32 18.82
CA ILE A 129 6.28 -13.15 17.43
C ILE A 129 7.66 -13.75 17.19
N LYS A 130 8.61 -13.58 18.11
CA LYS A 130 9.95 -14.19 18.01
C LYS A 130 9.92 -15.72 18.14
N ALA A 131 9.05 -16.26 18.99
CA ALA A 131 8.91 -17.70 19.17
C ALA A 131 8.29 -18.39 17.94
N SER A 132 7.38 -17.71 17.22
CA SER A 132 6.76 -18.24 16.01
C SER A 132 7.53 -17.80 14.76
N ARG A 133 8.26 -18.74 14.14
CA ARG A 133 9.00 -18.49 12.88
C ARG A 133 8.10 -17.89 11.79
N SER A 134 6.86 -18.39 11.66
CA SER A 134 5.90 -17.89 10.68
C SER A 134 5.53 -16.44 10.95
N LEU A 135 5.12 -16.10 12.18
CA LEU A 135 4.79 -14.71 12.55
C LEU A 135 5.99 -13.78 12.36
N HIS A 136 7.17 -14.25 12.76
CA HIS A 136 8.40 -13.48 12.65
C HIS A 136 8.72 -13.07 11.21
N ILE A 137 8.54 -14.00 10.25
CA ILE A 137 8.75 -13.75 8.81
C ILE A 137 7.63 -12.88 8.24
N MET A 138 6.38 -13.14 8.60
CA MET A 138 5.24 -12.35 8.12
C MET A 138 5.37 -10.87 8.48
N CYS A 139 5.78 -10.58 9.72
CA CYS A 139 5.92 -9.22 10.23
C CYS A 139 7.10 -8.44 9.62
N LEU A 140 7.82 -8.99 8.64
CA LEU A 140 8.72 -8.21 7.79
C LEU A 140 7.93 -7.21 6.94
N ILE A 141 6.70 -7.54 6.54
CA ILE A 141 5.88 -6.66 5.72
C ILE A 141 4.99 -5.82 6.65
N PRO A 142 5.01 -4.47 6.56
CA PRO A 142 4.31 -3.60 7.51
C PRO A 142 2.82 -3.88 7.67
N VAL A 143 2.11 -4.23 6.58
CA VAL A 143 0.67 -4.55 6.67
C VAL A 143 0.40 -5.78 7.53
N PHE A 144 1.26 -6.81 7.46
CA PHE A 144 1.13 -7.99 8.30
C PHE A 144 1.48 -7.68 9.75
N ALA A 145 2.53 -6.89 10.00
CA ALA A 145 2.86 -6.45 11.35
C ALA A 145 1.68 -5.72 12.02
N TRP A 146 0.96 -4.89 11.27
CA TRP A 146 -0.24 -4.20 11.75
C TRP A 146 -1.43 -5.14 12.02
N ILE A 147 -1.70 -6.08 11.11
CA ILE A 147 -2.74 -7.10 11.31
C ILE A 147 -2.44 -7.94 12.55
N THR A 148 -1.19 -8.43 12.68
CA THR A 148 -0.71 -9.18 13.84
C THR A 148 -0.83 -8.38 15.12
N ALA A 149 -0.49 -7.09 15.12
CA ALA A 149 -0.67 -6.23 16.28
C ALA A 149 -2.14 -6.20 16.74
N ILE A 150 -3.09 -5.99 15.80
CA ILE A 150 -4.52 -5.93 16.12
C ILE A 150 -5.03 -7.27 16.68
N VAL A 151 -4.62 -8.39 16.08
CA VAL A 151 -5.09 -9.72 16.49
C VAL A 151 -4.54 -10.09 17.87
N LEU A 152 -3.23 -9.93 18.08
CA LEU A 152 -2.59 -10.28 19.36
C LEU A 152 -3.06 -9.36 20.48
N GLU A 153 -3.27 -8.07 20.21
CA GLU A 153 -3.88 -7.13 21.17
C GLU A 153 -5.25 -7.62 21.63
N ASP A 154 -6.16 -8.00 20.73
CA ASP A 154 -7.51 -8.48 21.11
C ASP A 154 -7.46 -9.80 21.89
N MET A 155 -6.61 -10.74 21.49
CA MET A 155 -6.54 -12.06 22.12
C MET A 155 -5.86 -12.02 23.50
N MET A 156 -4.78 -11.26 23.65
CA MET A 156 -4.02 -11.20 24.89
C MET A 156 -4.65 -10.29 25.96
N THR A 157 -5.48 -9.31 25.57
CA THR A 157 -6.17 -8.42 26.52
C THR A 157 -7.51 -8.96 27.01
N ARG A 158 -8.20 -9.78 26.21
CA ARG A 158 -9.56 -10.28 26.53
C ARG A 158 -9.58 -11.67 27.15
N ASP A 159 -8.44 -12.15 27.64
CA ASP A 159 -8.27 -13.48 28.26
C ASP A 159 -8.90 -14.61 27.42
N GLN A 160 -8.82 -14.49 26.09
CA GLN A 160 -9.31 -15.52 25.18
C GLN A 160 -8.35 -16.71 25.28
N ARG A 161 -8.76 -17.78 25.99
CA ARG A 161 -8.02 -19.04 26.20
C ARG A 161 -7.80 -19.88 24.92
N GLY A 162 -7.80 -19.26 23.74
CA GLY A 162 -7.52 -19.92 22.48
C GLY A 162 -6.03 -19.94 22.16
N GLU A 163 -5.62 -20.87 21.29
CA GLU A 163 -4.27 -20.86 20.73
C GLU A 163 -4.03 -19.57 19.93
N LEU A 164 -2.86 -18.97 20.10
CA LEU A 164 -2.46 -17.78 19.36
C LEU A 164 -2.19 -18.13 17.89
N PRO A 165 -2.45 -17.22 16.95
CA PRO A 165 -2.35 -17.51 15.52
C PRO A 165 -0.92 -17.89 15.15
N GLN A 166 -0.74 -19.09 14.61
CA GLN A 166 0.57 -19.55 14.10
C GLN A 166 0.68 -19.44 12.58
N THR A 167 -0.45 -19.44 11.87
CA THR A 167 -0.50 -19.39 10.40
C THR A 167 -1.15 -18.11 9.88
N LEU A 168 -0.96 -17.84 8.57
CA LEU A 168 -1.66 -16.75 7.86
C LEU A 168 -3.18 -16.92 7.95
N THR A 169 -3.68 -18.12 7.74
CA THR A 169 -5.11 -18.41 7.73
C THR A 169 -5.74 -18.14 9.10
N ASP A 170 -5.07 -18.55 10.17
CA ASP A 170 -5.52 -18.27 11.54
C ASP A 170 -5.55 -16.76 11.77
N LEU A 171 -4.44 -16.08 11.41
CA LEU A 171 -4.32 -14.64 11.58
C LEU A 171 -5.44 -13.88 10.86
N TYR A 172 -5.73 -14.21 9.59
CA TYR A 172 -6.80 -13.59 8.83
C TYR A 172 -8.19 -13.91 9.38
N SER A 173 -8.43 -15.16 9.79
CA SER A 173 -9.70 -15.57 10.40
C SER A 173 -9.98 -14.79 11.69
N HIS A 174 -8.97 -14.69 12.56
CA HIS A 174 -9.04 -13.89 13.77
C HIS A 174 -9.21 -12.40 13.46
N PHE A 175 -8.47 -11.86 12.48
CA PHE A 175 -8.60 -10.47 12.07
C PHE A 175 -10.03 -10.14 11.62
N LEU A 176 -10.64 -10.97 10.76
CA LEU A 176 -12.02 -10.79 10.32
C LEU A 176 -12.99 -10.83 11.50
N ARG A 177 -12.80 -11.77 12.44
CA ARG A 177 -13.61 -11.84 13.67
C ARG A 177 -13.51 -10.56 14.51
N VAL A 178 -12.30 -10.03 14.69
CA VAL A 178 -12.06 -8.77 15.41
C VAL A 178 -12.76 -7.60 14.70
N GLN A 179 -12.64 -7.51 13.37
CA GLN A 179 -13.29 -6.44 12.59
C GLN A 179 -14.82 -6.52 12.66
N ILE A 180 -15.41 -7.71 12.53
CA ILE A 180 -16.86 -7.92 12.65
C ILE A 180 -17.34 -7.48 14.03
N LYS A 181 -16.64 -7.87 15.10
CA LYS A 181 -16.98 -7.49 16.48
C LYS A 181 -16.93 -5.97 16.68
N ARG A 182 -15.85 -5.32 16.23
CA ARG A 182 -15.70 -3.85 16.28
C ARG A 182 -16.80 -3.15 15.49
N LYS A 183 -17.15 -3.67 14.29
CA LYS A 183 -18.25 -3.13 13.47
C LYS A 183 -19.61 -3.28 14.17
N LYS A 184 -19.90 -4.45 14.77
CA LYS A 184 -21.13 -4.66 15.56
C LYS A 184 -21.23 -3.70 16.75
N GLN A 185 -20.13 -3.46 17.47
CA GLN A 185 -20.13 -2.48 18.57
C GLN A 185 -20.36 -1.05 18.07
N LYS A 186 -19.77 -0.69 16.92
CA LYS A 186 -19.90 0.66 16.36
C LYS A 186 -21.28 0.96 15.75
N TYR A 187 -21.95 -0.03 15.16
CA TYR A 187 -23.17 0.18 14.38
C TYR A 187 -24.40 -0.63 14.85
N GLY A 188 -24.22 -1.61 15.74
CA GLY A 188 -25.31 -2.50 16.21
C GLY A 188 -26.25 -1.87 17.24
N GLY A 189 -25.97 -0.66 17.73
CA GLY A 189 -26.83 0.07 18.67
C GLY A 189 -27.97 0.87 18.03
N LYS A 190 -28.26 0.69 16.74
CA LYS A 190 -29.37 1.36 16.03
C LYS A 190 -30.42 0.37 15.49
N GLN A 191 -30.73 -0.68 16.23
CA GLN A 191 -32.04 -1.32 16.05
C GLN A 191 -33.04 -0.47 16.86
N ARG A 192 -33.81 0.35 16.15
CA ARG A 192 -35.08 0.90 16.66
C ARG A 192 -35.92 -0.30 17.11
N PRO A 193 -36.60 -0.28 18.27
CA PRO A 193 -37.58 -1.32 18.56
C PRO A 193 -38.62 -1.26 17.45
N GLU A 194 -38.74 -2.32 16.66
CA GLU A 194 -39.98 -2.57 15.95
C GLU A 194 -40.99 -2.86 17.05
N GLU A 195 -41.78 -1.85 17.41
CA GLU A 195 -43.02 -2.06 18.15
C GLU A 195 -43.85 -3.03 17.32
N LEU A 196 -43.93 -4.27 17.79
CA LEU A 196 -44.99 -5.19 17.38
C LEU A 196 -46.30 -4.56 17.86
N THR A 197 -46.97 -3.82 16.99
CA THR A 197 -48.36 -3.46 17.21
C THR A 197 -49.20 -4.73 17.05
N GLU A 198 -50.05 -5.02 18.04
CA GLU A 198 -50.99 -6.15 18.14
C GLU A 198 -52.09 -6.12 17.05
N GLY A 199 -51.72 -5.97 15.78
CA GLY A 199 -52.64 -5.90 14.64
C GLY A 199 -52.67 -7.13 13.74
N ASP A 200 -51.79 -8.11 13.94
CA ASP A 200 -51.67 -9.29 13.05
C ASP A 200 -52.24 -10.59 13.66
N ILE A 201 -53.06 -10.48 14.72
CA ILE A 201 -53.91 -11.58 15.19
C ILE A 201 -55.37 -11.15 15.03
N GLU A 202 -55.87 -11.23 13.79
CA GLU A 202 -57.27 -11.59 13.49
C GLU A 202 -57.40 -12.15 12.08
#